data_AF-K7A9J2-F1
#
_entry.id   AF-K7A9J2-F1
#
_cell.length_a   1.000
_cell.length_b   1.000
_cell.length_c   1.000
_cell.angle_alpha   90.00
_cell.angle_beta   90.00
_cell.angle_gamma   90.00
#
_symmetry.space_group_name_H-M   'P 1'
#
loop_
_entity.id
_entity.type
_entity.pdbx_description
1 polymer ?
#
loop_
_entity_poly.entity_id
_entity_poly.type
_entity_poly.pdbx_seq_one_letter_code
_entity_poly.pdbx_strand_id
1 'polypeptide(L)'
;MKDETQERYVFFRFAIQDFFECAETLELLESSDNNEIKMALFKAAVIAYARPFSGNKAVHKKHNWRLDENWVTDLEVHRLAIEYRSKLFAHTDIPYLSPSLAKIGNRLPISMRGTYFEKYMELVEPLAMLSKSMISVLKNKTKEYEVKHF
;
A
#
# COMPACT_ATOMS: atom_id res chain seq x y z
N MET A 1 22.27 -13.89 0.93
CA MET A 1 21.28 -14.97 0.82
C MET A 1 21.95 -16.17 0.20
N LYS A 2 21.75 -17.36 0.77
CA LYS A 2 22.38 -18.60 0.30
C LYS A 2 21.49 -19.41 -0.65
N ASP A 3 20.17 -19.22 -0.59
CA ASP A 3 19.18 -19.92 -1.41
C ASP A 3 17.82 -19.19 -1.45
N GLU A 4 16.88 -19.75 -2.23
CA GLU A 4 15.49 -19.28 -2.33
C GLU A 4 14.75 -19.31 -0.98
N THR A 5 15.08 -20.25 -0.10
CA THR A 5 14.43 -20.42 1.20
C THR A 5 14.73 -19.22 2.11
N GLN A 6 16.00 -18.82 2.21
CA GLN A 6 16.43 -17.64 2.95
C GLN A 6 15.90 -16.35 2.34
N GLU A 7 15.85 -16.26 1.01
CA GLU A 7 15.30 -15.09 0.32
C GLU A 7 13.81 -14.92 0.64
N ARG A 8 13.03 -16.00 0.62
CA ARG A 8 11.61 -15.97 0.98
C ARG A 8 11.40 -15.57 2.43
N TYR A 9 12.25 -16.05 3.33
CA TYR A 9 12.23 -15.65 4.74
C TYR A 9 12.46 -14.14 4.89
N VAL A 10 13.49 -13.60 4.24
CA VAL A 10 13.79 -12.15 4.23
C VAL A 10 12.63 -11.36 3.65
N PHE A 11 12.04 -11.85 2.55
CA PHE A 11 10.86 -11.23 1.94
C PHE A 11 9.69 -11.11 2.94
N PHE A 12 9.38 -12.16 3.70
CA PHE A 12 8.33 -12.06 4.73
C PHE A 12 8.68 -11.08 5.84
N ARG A 13 9.95 -10.99 6.25
CA ARG A 13 10.39 -10.02 7.27
C ARG A 13 10.25 -8.59 6.78
N PHE A 14 10.57 -8.31 5.51
CA PHE A 14 10.34 -6.99 4.91
C PHE A 14 8.86 -6.69 4.74
N ALA A 15 8.05 -7.67 4.32
CA ALA A 15 6.61 -7.48 4.23
C ALA A 15 5.97 -7.13 5.58
N ILE A 16 6.44 -7.74 6.69
CA ILE A 16 6.01 -7.33 8.04
C ILE A 16 6.36 -5.87 8.31
N GLN A 17 7.57 -5.43 7.96
CA GLN A 17 7.99 -4.04 8.14
C GLN A 17 7.15 -3.06 7.32
N ASP A 18 6.83 -3.41 6.07
CA ASP A 18 5.97 -2.61 5.19
C ASP A 18 4.56 -2.40 5.81
N PHE A 19 3.98 -3.44 6.42
CA PHE A 19 2.68 -3.30 7.10
C PHE A 19 2.77 -2.52 8.42
N PHE A 20 3.90 -2.61 9.14
CA PHE A 20 4.15 -1.75 10.30
C PHE A 20 4.23 -0.27 9.88
N GLU A 21 5.03 0.02 8.85
CA GLU A 21 5.16 1.36 8.28
C GLU A 21 3.78 1.91 7.86
N CYS A 22 2.96 1.08 7.20
CA CYS A 22 1.58 1.47 6.85
C CYS A 22 0.76 1.85 8.09
N ALA A 23 0.70 0.98 9.10
CA ALA A 23 -0.11 1.21 10.30
C ALA A 23 0.35 2.46 11.07
N GLU A 24 1.66 2.62 11.31
CA GLU A 24 2.21 3.79 12.00
C GLU A 24 2.00 5.09 11.22
N THR A 25 2.11 5.04 9.89
CA THR A 25 1.85 6.21 9.04
C THR A 25 0.39 6.64 9.11
N LEU A 26 -0.55 5.70 9.21
CA LEU A 26 -1.98 5.99 9.37
C LEU A 26 -2.29 6.56 10.76
N GLU A 27 -1.63 6.09 11.81
CA GLU A 27 -1.73 6.69 13.17
C GLU A 27 -1.20 8.13 13.18
N LEU A 28 -0.07 8.39 12.51
CA LEU A 28 0.46 9.74 12.37
C LEU A 28 -0.50 10.65 11.59
N LEU A 29 -1.16 10.12 10.56
CA LEU A 29 -2.15 10.86 9.77
C LEU A 29 -3.31 11.35 10.64
N GLU A 30 -3.84 10.51 11.53
CA GLU A 30 -4.95 10.86 12.43
C GLU A 30 -4.59 12.02 13.36
N SER A 31 -3.32 12.10 13.78
CA SER A 31 -2.81 13.16 14.66
C SER A 31 -2.50 14.49 13.96
N SER A 32 -2.49 14.52 12.63
CA SER A 32 -2.22 15.74 11.88
C SER A 32 -3.46 16.63 11.80
N ASP A 33 -3.30 17.95 11.75
CA ASP A 33 -4.40 18.89 11.45
C ASP A 33 -4.34 19.43 10.01
N ASN A 34 -3.25 19.17 9.29
CA ASN A 34 -3.01 19.70 7.96
C ASN A 34 -3.42 18.67 6.88
N ASN A 35 -4.42 19.02 6.06
CA ASN A 35 -4.94 18.14 5.01
C ASN A 35 -3.90 17.74 3.94
N GLU A 36 -2.95 18.63 3.61
CA GLU A 36 -1.89 18.31 2.65
C GLU A 36 -0.94 17.25 3.23
N ILE A 37 -0.58 17.40 4.52
CA ILE A 37 0.22 16.41 5.24
C ILE A 37 -0.55 15.09 5.34
N LYS A 38 -1.84 15.11 5.71
CA LYS A 38 -2.68 13.91 5.74
C LYS A 38 -2.70 13.18 4.40
N MET A 39 -2.85 13.92 3.30
CA MET A 39 -2.86 13.31 1.98
C MET A 39 -1.49 12.71 1.61
N ALA A 40 -0.39 13.37 1.98
CA ALA A 40 0.96 12.83 1.78
C ALA A 40 1.19 11.54 2.59
N LEU A 41 0.78 11.53 3.86
CA LEU A 41 0.86 10.36 4.74
C LEU A 41 -0.03 9.22 4.22
N PHE A 42 -1.25 9.51 3.80
CA PHE A 42 -2.16 8.50 3.25
C PHE A 42 -1.55 7.81 2.01
N LYS A 43 -0.96 8.59 1.10
CA LYS A 43 -0.24 8.05 -0.07
C LYS A 43 0.90 7.14 0.35
N ALA A 44 1.72 7.57 1.31
CA ALA A 44 2.83 6.78 1.83
C ALA A 44 2.35 5.46 2.44
N ALA A 45 1.30 5.51 3.26
CA ALA A 45 0.69 4.33 3.88
C ALA A 45 0.16 3.34 2.84
N VAL A 46 -0.59 3.80 1.84
CA VAL A 46 -1.12 2.95 0.77
C VAL A 46 0.00 2.32 -0.06
N ILE A 47 1.08 3.05 -0.34
CA ILE A 47 2.27 2.51 -1.02
C ILE A 47 2.96 1.45 -0.17
N ALA A 48 3.12 1.69 1.14
CA ALA A 48 3.69 0.72 2.08
C ALA A 48 2.84 -0.56 2.12
N TYR A 49 1.52 -0.45 2.27
CA TYR A 49 0.61 -1.59 2.24
C TYR A 49 0.71 -2.41 0.94
N ALA A 50 0.78 -1.75 -0.21
CA ALA A 50 0.75 -2.42 -1.51
C ALA A 50 2.09 -3.07 -1.92
N ARG A 51 3.22 -2.63 -1.35
CA ARG A 51 4.59 -3.09 -1.69
C ARG A 51 4.71 -4.62 -1.68
N PRO A 52 4.29 -5.35 -0.62
CA PRO A 52 4.41 -6.81 -0.56
C PRO A 52 3.60 -7.58 -1.61
N PHE A 53 2.54 -6.97 -2.14
CA PHE A 53 1.69 -7.56 -3.18
C PHE A 53 2.15 -7.22 -4.60
N SER A 54 3.00 -6.20 -4.74
CA SER A 54 3.64 -5.89 -6.00
C SER A 54 4.74 -6.92 -6.31
N GLY A 55 5.04 -7.14 -7.60
CA GLY A 55 6.08 -8.09 -7.99
C GLY A 55 7.47 -7.62 -7.54
N ASN A 56 7.97 -8.14 -6.42
CA ASN A 56 9.28 -7.81 -5.86
C ASN A 56 10.37 -8.65 -6.53
N LYS A 57 11.41 -8.00 -7.05
CA LYS A 57 12.51 -8.69 -7.74
C LYS A 57 13.22 -9.65 -6.78
N ALA A 58 13.51 -10.84 -7.28
CA ALA A 58 14.21 -11.89 -6.56
C ALA A 58 15.63 -12.07 -7.15
N VAL A 59 16.59 -12.42 -6.31
CA VAL A 59 17.97 -12.77 -6.70
C VAL A 59 18.04 -14.25 -7.08
N HIS A 60 17.37 -15.12 -6.33
CA HIS A 60 17.47 -16.57 -6.51
C HIS A 60 16.25 -17.19 -7.20
N LYS A 61 15.11 -16.52 -7.19
CA LYS A 61 13.89 -17.01 -7.84
C LYS A 61 13.77 -16.48 -9.27
N LYS A 62 13.38 -17.36 -10.21
CA LYS A 62 13.10 -17.00 -11.62
C LYS A 62 11.91 -16.04 -11.77
N HIS A 63 11.04 -15.96 -10.75
CA HIS A 63 9.86 -15.13 -10.70
C HIS A 63 9.90 -14.18 -9.49
N ASN A 64 9.20 -13.05 -9.58
CA ASN A 64 9.12 -12.08 -8.49
C ASN A 64 8.42 -12.66 -7.25
N TRP A 65 8.84 -12.22 -6.06
CA TRP A 65 8.13 -12.46 -4.81
C TRP A 65 6.92 -11.55 -4.69
N ARG A 66 5.80 -12.13 -4.25
CA ARG A 66 4.58 -11.41 -3.88
C ARG A 66 3.88 -12.19 -2.80
N LEU A 67 3.17 -11.50 -1.92
CA LEU A 67 2.22 -12.14 -1.03
C LEU A 67 1.03 -12.68 -1.82
N ASP A 68 0.43 -13.73 -1.28
CA ASP A 68 -0.80 -14.30 -1.81
C ASP A 68 -1.99 -13.51 -1.25
N GLU A 69 -2.91 -13.08 -2.12
CA GLU A 69 -4.14 -12.38 -1.73
C GLU A 69 -5.02 -13.25 -0.83
N ASN A 70 -4.89 -14.59 -0.89
CA ASN A 70 -5.61 -15.50 0.00
C ASN A 70 -5.25 -15.34 1.48
N TRP A 71 -4.19 -14.59 1.80
CA TRP A 71 -3.79 -14.30 3.19
C TRP A 71 -4.46 -13.04 3.74
N VAL A 72 -5.15 -12.28 2.90
CA VAL A 72 -5.81 -11.03 3.23
C VAL A 72 -7.17 -11.31 3.86
N THR A 73 -7.39 -10.76 5.06
CA THR A 73 -8.65 -10.96 5.81
C THR A 73 -9.80 -10.09 5.35
N ASP A 74 -9.50 -8.94 4.71
CA ASP A 74 -10.49 -8.04 4.11
C ASP A 74 -10.08 -7.72 2.66
N LEU A 75 -10.70 -8.43 1.72
CA LEU A 75 -10.40 -8.29 0.30
C LEU A 75 -10.94 -7.00 -0.30
N GLU A 76 -11.97 -6.38 0.29
CA GLU A 76 -12.54 -5.15 -0.23
C GLU A 76 -11.59 -3.98 0.04
N VAL A 77 -11.16 -3.83 1.29
CA VAL A 77 -10.17 -2.82 1.71
C VAL A 77 -8.85 -3.03 0.96
N HIS A 78 -8.41 -4.28 0.81
CA HIS A 78 -7.22 -4.60 0.02
C HIS A 78 -7.33 -4.14 -1.43
N ARG A 79 -8.42 -4.48 -2.13
CA ARG A 79 -8.61 -4.11 -3.53
C ARG A 79 -8.64 -2.60 -3.70
N LEU A 80 -9.30 -1.88 -2.80
CA LEU A 80 -9.30 -0.41 -2.79
C LEU A 80 -7.89 0.15 -2.61
N ALA A 81 -7.10 -0.35 -1.67
CA ALA A 81 -5.72 0.10 -1.47
C ALA A 81 -4.82 -0.19 -2.69
N ILE A 82 -4.93 -1.36 -3.30
CA ILE A 82 -4.20 -1.70 -4.54
C ILE A 82 -4.65 -0.82 -5.72
N GLU A 83 -5.95 -0.54 -5.82
CA GLU A 83 -6.49 0.36 -6.83
C GLU A 83 -5.96 1.79 -6.65
N TYR A 84 -5.99 2.33 -5.43
CA TYR A 84 -5.47 3.66 -5.12
C TYR A 84 -3.97 3.74 -5.40
N ARG A 85 -3.19 2.74 -4.98
CA ARG A 85 -1.77 2.70 -5.33
C ARG A 85 -1.58 2.73 -6.84
N SER A 86 -2.29 1.89 -7.57
CA SER A 86 -2.04 1.71 -9.01
C SER A 86 -2.54 2.89 -9.84
N LYS A 87 -3.77 3.36 -9.63
CA LYS A 87 -4.39 4.37 -10.50
C LYS A 87 -4.14 5.82 -10.07
N LEU A 88 -3.85 6.05 -8.79
CA LEU A 88 -3.76 7.40 -8.22
C LEU A 88 -2.36 7.80 -7.76
N PHE A 89 -1.61 6.88 -7.15
CA PHE A 89 -0.39 7.26 -6.41
C PHE A 89 0.90 6.85 -7.10
N ALA A 90 0.89 5.74 -7.85
CA ALA A 90 2.04 5.29 -8.64
C ALA A 90 1.98 5.79 -10.09
N HIS A 91 0.81 6.20 -10.58
CA HIS A 91 0.57 6.60 -11.96
C HIS A 91 -0.27 7.88 -12.03
N THR A 92 -0.08 8.67 -13.09
CA THR A 92 -0.84 9.90 -13.38
C THR A 92 -1.90 9.59 -14.44
N ASP A 93 -2.80 8.67 -14.12
CA ASP A 93 -3.79 8.21 -15.08
C ASP A 93 -4.86 9.29 -15.33
N ILE A 94 -4.79 9.93 -16.50
CA ILE A 94 -5.70 11.01 -16.91
C ILE A 94 -7.19 10.65 -16.74
N PRO A 95 -7.66 9.44 -17.11
CA PRO A 95 -9.08 9.09 -16.94
C PRO A 95 -9.52 9.10 -15.46
N TYR A 96 -8.64 8.74 -14.53
CA TYR A 96 -8.95 8.69 -13.12
C TYR A 96 -8.96 10.07 -12.48
N LEU A 97 -7.99 10.91 -12.85
CA LEU A 97 -7.92 12.30 -12.38
C LEU A 97 -9.01 13.19 -12.99
N SER A 98 -9.61 12.74 -14.11
CA SER A 98 -10.67 13.43 -14.85
C SER A 98 -10.43 14.95 -14.95
N PRO A 99 -9.23 15.39 -15.38
CA PRO A 99 -8.91 16.81 -15.40
C PRO A 99 -9.78 17.52 -16.43
N SER A 100 -10.30 18.69 -16.07
CA SER A 100 -10.98 19.58 -17.02
C SER A 100 -10.14 20.82 -17.25
N LEU A 101 -10.07 21.25 -18.51
CA LEU A 101 -9.48 22.54 -18.84
C LEU A 101 -10.55 23.62 -18.68
N ALA A 102 -10.27 24.62 -17.85
CA ALA A 102 -11.02 25.86 -17.84
C ALA A 102 -10.36 26.85 -18.81
N LYS A 103 -11.16 27.68 -19.48
CA LYS A 103 -10.66 28.73 -20.37
C LYS A 103 -10.81 30.08 -19.70
N ILE A 104 -9.70 30.68 -19.28
CA ILE A 104 -9.66 32.01 -18.63
C ILE A 104 -8.76 32.92 -19.46
N GLY A 105 -9.36 33.70 -20.37
CA GLY A 105 -8.61 34.50 -21.34
C GLY A 105 -7.71 33.62 -22.24
N ASN A 106 -6.42 33.94 -22.29
CA ASN A 106 -5.39 33.15 -22.99
C ASN A 106 -4.75 32.05 -22.13
N ARG A 107 -5.28 31.78 -20.91
CA ARG A 107 -4.78 30.73 -20.02
C ARG A 107 -5.71 29.51 -20.07
N LEU A 108 -5.10 28.33 -19.93
CA LEU A 108 -5.79 27.04 -19.83
C LEU A 108 -5.51 26.39 -18.46
N PRO A 109 -6.01 26.96 -17.35
CA PRO A 109 -5.89 26.32 -16.04
C PRO A 109 -6.53 24.93 -16.05
N ILE A 110 -5.83 23.97 -15.43
CA ILE A 110 -6.33 22.63 -15.20
C ILE A 110 -7.09 22.62 -13.87
N SER A 111 -8.37 22.27 -13.91
CA SER A 111 -9.13 21.91 -12.73
C SER A 111 -9.11 20.40 -12.60
N MET A 112 -8.63 19.88 -11.48
CA MET A 112 -8.80 18.48 -11.14
C MET A 112 -10.02 18.38 -10.23
N ARG A 113 -11.06 17.66 -10.65
CA ARG A 113 -12.12 17.23 -9.73
C ARG A 113 -11.55 16.05 -8.94
N GLY A 114 -10.60 16.33 -8.06
CA GLY A 114 -10.00 15.31 -7.21
C GLY A 114 -11.10 14.65 -6.38
N THR A 115 -11.11 13.32 -6.37
CA THR A 115 -11.85 12.52 -5.41
C THR A 115 -11.62 13.07 -4.01
N TYR A 116 -12.74 13.38 -3.34
CA TYR A 116 -12.86 14.01 -2.04
C TYR A 116 -11.88 13.41 -1.04
N PHE A 117 -11.05 14.27 -0.44
CA PHE A 117 -10.12 13.91 0.64
C PHE A 117 -10.83 13.06 1.69
N GLU A 118 -12.09 13.39 1.97
CA GLU A 118 -13.04 12.71 2.83
C GLU A 118 -13.19 11.21 2.48
N LYS A 119 -13.32 10.89 1.18
CA LYS A 119 -13.46 9.50 0.71
C LYS A 119 -12.20 8.67 0.97
N TYR A 120 -11.01 9.30 0.92
CA TYR A 120 -9.78 8.61 1.28
C TYR A 120 -9.69 8.37 2.78
N MET A 121 -10.20 9.32 3.59
CA MET A 121 -10.20 9.19 5.04
C MET A 121 -11.10 8.03 5.51
N GLU A 122 -12.15 7.68 4.77
CA GLU A 122 -12.96 6.47 5.03
C GLU A 122 -12.13 5.17 5.00
N LEU A 123 -10.99 5.14 4.29
CA LEU A 123 -10.11 3.97 4.19
C LEU A 123 -9.06 3.91 5.31
N VAL A 124 -8.84 4.98 6.07
CA VAL A 124 -7.74 5.09 7.05
C VAL A 124 -7.84 4.01 8.13
N GLU A 125 -8.95 3.97 8.86
CA GLU A 125 -9.14 3.02 9.96
C GLU A 125 -9.20 1.56 9.44
N PRO A 126 -9.98 1.23 8.39
CA PRO A 126 -9.99 -0.13 7.84
C PRO A 126 -8.61 -0.61 7.35
N LEU A 127 -7.83 0.26 6.70
CA LEU A 127 -6.50 -0.11 6.20
C LEU A 127 -5.48 -0.29 7.34
N ALA A 128 -5.59 0.50 8.41
CA ALA A 128 -4.77 0.33 9.61
C ALA A 128 -5.07 -1.01 10.28
N MET A 129 -6.34 -1.37 10.44
CA MET A 129 -6.76 -2.67 10.99
C MET A 129 -6.28 -3.83 10.12
N LEU A 130 -6.44 -3.72 8.79
CA LEU A 130 -5.99 -4.74 7.86
C LEU A 130 -4.47 -4.91 7.90
N SER A 131 -3.70 -3.83 7.97
CA SER A 131 -2.24 -3.87 8.13
C SER A 131 -1.83 -4.60 9.41
N LYS A 132 -2.48 -4.31 10.55
CA LYS A 132 -2.25 -5.00 11.83
C LYS A 132 -2.60 -6.49 11.76
N SER A 133 -3.67 -6.85 11.06
CA SER A 133 -4.04 -8.24 10.77
C SER A 133 -2.95 -8.95 9.95
N MET A 134 -2.48 -8.32 8.87
CA MET A 134 -1.43 -8.86 8.01
C MET A 134 -0.11 -9.08 8.74
N ILE A 135 0.28 -8.19 9.66
CA ILE A 135 1.44 -8.39 10.55
C ILE A 135 1.30 -9.69 11.33
N SER A 136 0.11 -9.95 11.90
CA SER A 136 -0.15 -11.15 12.70
C SER A 136 -0.11 -12.42 11.85
N VAL A 137 -0.72 -12.39 10.67
CA VAL A 137 -0.69 -13.50 9.69
C VAL A 137 0.75 -13.81 9.30
N LEU A 138 1.54 -12.79 8.95
CA LEU A 138 2.92 -12.99 8.51
C LEU A 138 3.82 -13.46 9.64
N LYS A 139 3.69 -12.94 10.87
CA LYS A 139 4.45 -13.43 12.02
C LYS A 139 4.24 -14.93 12.25
N ASN A 140 3.00 -15.40 12.14
CA ASN A 140 2.69 -16.82 12.23
C ASN A 140 3.32 -17.61 11.09
N LYS A 141 3.21 -17.12 9.84
CA LYS A 141 3.83 -17.76 8.66
C LYS A 141 5.35 -17.80 8.75
N THR A 142 5.99 -16.74 9.22
CA THR A 142 7.44 -16.67 9.43
C THR A 142 7.87 -17.68 10.49
N LYS A 143 7.14 -17.81 11.61
CA LYS A 143 7.43 -18.80 12.64
C LYS A 143 7.27 -20.25 12.15
N GLU A 144 6.18 -20.54 11.43
CA GLU A 144 5.98 -21.85 10.78
C GLU A 144 7.14 -22.17 9.83
N TYR A 145 7.59 -21.17 9.08
CA TYR A 145 8.68 -21.29 8.14
C TYR A 145 10.03 -21.53 8.84
N GLU A 146 10.29 -20.83 9.95
CA GLU A 146 11.49 -21.04 10.77
C GLU A 146 11.55 -22.47 11.27
N VAL A 147 10.50 -22.97 11.92
CA VAL A 147 10.43 -24.35 12.45
C VAL A 147 10.65 -25.41 11.36
N LYS A 148 10.23 -25.14 10.13
CA LYS A 148 10.32 -26.10 9.02
C LYS A 148 11.69 -26.13 8.35
N HIS A 149 12.43 -25.01 8.39
CA HIS A 149 13.60 -24.80 7.54
C HIS A 149 14.89 -24.46 8.30
N PHE A 150 14.81 -24.19 9.61
CA PHE A 150 15.95 -23.86 10.48
C PHE A 150 15.82 -24.62 11.82
#